data_AF-A2GSZ9-F1
#
_entry.id   AF-A2GSZ9-F1
#
_cell.length_a   1.000
_cell.length_b   1.000
_cell.length_c   1.000
_cell.angle_alpha   90.00
_cell.angle_beta   90.00
_cell.angle_gamma   90.00
#
_symmetry.space_group_name_H-M   'P 1'
#
loop_
_entity.id
_entity.type
_entity.pdbx_description
1 polymer ?
#
loop_
_entity_poly.entity_id
_entity_poly.type
_entity_poly.pdbx_seq_one_letter_code
_entity_poly.pdbx_strand_id
1 'polypeptide(L)'
;MKEEDILNIYSTKSPLFYIACDKVDDLKDKFPKLDINEKIDYEFTPLDCSIKYGSELCFNYLKNLGARYTGYSEMYAVQGGNKIIFMQMIEDGISFDNMINTALDYHNYEIAEYLKSNFGQTFDSIAESMHFGNYDVASYLLSNGEDINKIYILFIFIFIIFL
;
A
#
# COMPACT_ATOMS: atom_id res chain seq x y z
N MET A 1 29.50 -10.81 -1.12
CA MET A 1 28.06 -10.61 -1.30
C MET A 1 27.49 -11.94 -1.72
N LYS A 2 26.60 -12.53 -0.93
CA LYS A 2 25.94 -13.79 -1.27
C LYS A 2 24.72 -13.50 -2.14
N GLU A 3 24.28 -14.46 -2.95
CA GLU A 3 23.09 -14.34 -3.80
C GLU A 3 21.83 -13.97 -2.98
N GLU A 4 21.73 -14.53 -1.78
CA GLU A 4 20.68 -14.20 -0.80
C GLU A 4 20.66 -12.72 -0.39
N ASP A 5 21.81 -12.03 -0.39
CA ASP A 5 21.87 -10.60 -0.06
C ASP A 5 21.33 -9.72 -1.19
N ILE A 6 21.23 -10.27 -2.41
CA ILE A 6 20.73 -9.58 -3.61
C ILE A 6 19.23 -9.84 -3.79
N LEU A 7 18.79 -11.06 -3.49
CA LEU A 7 17.41 -11.50 -3.71
C LEU A 7 16.44 -11.06 -2.60
N ASN A 8 16.92 -10.92 -1.36
CA ASN A 8 16.06 -10.60 -0.23
C ASN A 8 15.90 -9.09 -0.07
N ILE A 9 14.64 -8.66 0.10
CA ILE A 9 14.29 -7.25 0.37
C ILE A 9 14.91 -6.80 1.69
N TYR A 10 14.98 -7.71 2.67
CA TYR A 10 15.54 -7.48 3.99
C TYR A 10 16.62 -8.49 4.32
N SER A 11 17.55 -8.09 5.18
CA SER A 11 18.52 -9.03 5.75
C SER A 11 17.79 -10.16 6.49
N THR A 12 18.24 -11.41 6.30
CA THR A 12 17.73 -12.59 7.03
C THR A 12 17.95 -12.54 8.55
N LYS A 13 18.67 -11.52 9.03
CA LYS A 13 18.85 -11.20 10.46
C LYS A 13 17.82 -10.20 11.00
N SER A 14 17.07 -9.52 10.13
CA SER A 14 16.03 -8.57 10.53
C SER A 14 14.68 -9.29 10.70
N PRO A 15 13.86 -8.93 11.70
CA PRO A 15 12.50 -9.45 11.80
C PRO A 15 11.65 -9.10 10.57
N LEU A 16 11.93 -7.97 9.90
CA LEU A 16 11.21 -7.55 8.68
C LEU A 16 11.29 -8.59 7.56
N PHE A 17 12.40 -9.34 7.45
CA PHE A 17 12.52 -10.43 6.49
C PHE A 17 11.47 -11.53 6.73
N TYR A 18 11.32 -11.94 7.99
CA TYR A 18 10.39 -13.01 8.35
C TYR A 18 8.95 -12.55 8.22
N ILE A 19 8.68 -11.29 8.55
CA ILE A 19 7.35 -10.69 8.37
C ILE A 19 7.02 -10.62 6.87
N ALA A 20 7.87 -10.02 6.04
CA ALA A 20 7.62 -9.86 4.61
C ALA A 20 7.47 -11.20 3.86
N CYS A 21 8.15 -12.25 4.32
CA CYS A 21 8.01 -13.61 3.78
C CYS A 21 6.88 -14.43 4.44
N ASP A 22 6.08 -13.82 5.33
CA ASP A 22 5.00 -14.42 6.12
C ASP A 22 5.38 -15.68 6.94
N LYS A 23 6.62 -15.70 7.45
CA LYS A 23 7.20 -16.81 8.24
C LYS A 23 6.98 -16.61 9.73
N VAL A 24 5.71 -16.69 10.16
CA VAL A 24 5.29 -16.35 11.52
C VAL A 24 5.95 -17.21 12.61
N ASP A 25 6.21 -18.48 12.35
CA ASP A 25 6.82 -19.37 13.36
C ASP A 25 8.32 -19.08 13.55
N ASP A 26 9.04 -18.87 12.45
CA ASP A 26 10.45 -18.43 12.50
C ASP A 26 10.58 -17.07 13.21
N LEU A 27 9.62 -16.16 12.99
CA LEU A 27 9.57 -14.85 13.66
C LEU A 27 9.46 -15.01 15.17
N LYS A 28 8.54 -15.86 15.65
CA LYS A 28 8.34 -16.15 17.09
C LYS A 28 9.61 -16.74 17.71
N ASP A 29 10.20 -17.73 17.04
CA ASP A 29 11.34 -18.47 17.56
C ASP A 29 12.60 -17.60 17.64
N LYS A 30 12.84 -16.78 16.62
CA LYS A 30 14.07 -15.96 16.52
C LYS A 30 13.96 -14.63 17.24
N PHE A 31 12.76 -14.05 17.36
CA PHE A 31 12.54 -12.73 17.95
C PHE A 31 11.44 -12.75 19.03
N PRO A 32 11.59 -13.56 20.10
CA PRO A 32 10.56 -13.70 21.15
C PRO A 32 10.35 -12.43 21.99
N LYS A 33 11.24 -11.43 21.85
CA LYS A 33 11.17 -10.14 22.55
C LYS A 33 11.00 -8.96 21.57
N LEU A 34 10.48 -9.23 20.38
CA LEU A 34 10.20 -8.20 19.39
C LEU A 34 9.24 -7.18 19.98
N ASP A 35 9.62 -5.90 19.94
CA ASP A 35 8.66 -4.83 20.23
C ASP A 35 7.72 -4.68 19.02
N ILE A 36 6.44 -4.93 19.25
CA ILE A 36 5.41 -4.97 18.21
C ILE A 36 4.93 -3.59 17.75
N ASN A 37 5.24 -2.53 18.51
CA ASN A 37 4.77 -1.16 18.23
C ASN A 37 5.90 -0.21 17.84
N GLU A 38 7.15 -0.58 18.09
CA GLU A 38 8.31 0.21 17.66
C GLU A 38 8.70 -0.10 16.21
N LYS A 39 9.26 0.91 15.53
CA LYS A 39 9.76 0.71 14.17
C LYS A 39 11.05 -0.10 14.17
N ILE A 40 11.13 -1.07 13.27
CA ILE A 40 12.36 -1.81 12.98
C ILE A 40 13.15 -1.04 11.93
N ASP A 41 14.44 -0.81 12.20
CA ASP A 41 15.38 -0.12 11.29
C ASP A 41 14.88 1.26 10.82
N TYR A 42 14.04 1.93 11.62
CA TYR A 42 13.36 3.21 11.31
C TYR A 42 12.40 3.19 10.11
N GLU A 43 12.10 2.01 9.55
CA GLU A 43 11.22 1.88 8.38
C GLU A 43 9.77 1.65 8.80
N PHE A 44 9.46 0.45 9.29
CA PHE A 44 8.10 -0.04 9.53
C PHE A 44 7.92 -0.49 10.97
N THR A 45 6.72 -0.33 11.51
CA THR A 45 6.29 -1.19 12.62
C THR A 45 6.15 -2.63 12.10
N PRO A 46 6.26 -3.66 12.94
CA PRO A 46 6.01 -5.04 12.52
C PRO A 46 4.67 -5.21 11.82
N LEU A 47 3.62 -4.57 12.33
CA LEU A 47 2.28 -4.65 11.75
C LEU A 47 2.24 -3.98 10.38
N ASP A 48 2.78 -2.78 10.21
CA ASP A 48 2.84 -2.10 8.91
C ASP A 48 3.62 -2.91 7.86
N CYS A 49 4.69 -3.58 8.26
CA CYS A 49 5.41 -4.49 7.37
C CYS A 49 4.51 -5.64 6.91
N SER A 50 3.78 -6.28 7.83
CA SER A 50 2.86 -7.37 7.46
C SER A 50 1.73 -6.89 6.54
N ILE A 51 1.23 -5.66 6.74
CA ILE A 51 0.22 -5.05 5.90
C ILE A 51 0.77 -4.79 4.49
N LYS A 52 1.94 -4.14 4.41
CA LYS A 52 2.59 -3.74 3.15
C LYS A 52 2.91 -4.93 2.24
N TYR A 53 3.34 -6.05 2.83
CA TYR A 53 3.71 -7.26 2.08
C TYR A 53 2.60 -8.31 2.02
N GLY A 54 1.39 -8.01 2.54
CA GLY A 54 0.26 -8.92 2.47
C GLY A 54 0.45 -10.20 3.30
N SER A 55 1.24 -10.14 4.36
CA SER A 55 1.69 -11.26 5.18
C SER A 55 0.64 -11.60 6.25
N GLU A 56 -0.39 -12.34 5.84
CA GLU A 56 -1.61 -12.59 6.61
C GLU A 56 -1.36 -13.30 7.95
N LEU A 57 -0.47 -14.30 8.00
CA LEU A 57 -0.18 -15.02 9.24
C LEU A 57 0.51 -14.10 10.26
N CYS A 58 1.48 -13.30 9.80
CA CYS A 58 2.16 -12.32 10.63
C CYS A 58 1.23 -11.20 11.07
N PHE A 59 0.37 -10.69 10.17
CA PHE A 59 -0.63 -9.68 10.47
C PHE A 59 -1.56 -10.13 11.60
N ASN A 60 -2.14 -11.32 11.48
CA ASN A 60 -3.03 -11.89 12.49
C ASN A 60 -2.32 -12.11 13.83
N TYR A 61 -1.09 -12.64 13.79
CA TYR A 61 -0.29 -12.82 14.99
C TYR A 61 0.00 -11.50 15.72
N LEU A 62 0.45 -10.48 14.98
CA LEU A 62 0.82 -9.18 15.54
C LEU A 62 -0.41 -8.43 16.07
N LYS A 63 -1.54 -8.46 15.36
CA LYS A 63 -2.82 -7.93 15.87
C LYS A 63 -3.26 -8.61 17.16
N ASN A 64 -3.15 -9.94 17.24
CA ASN A 64 -3.51 -10.69 18.44
C ASN A 64 -2.61 -10.36 19.66
N LEU A 65 -1.38 -9.89 19.41
CA LEU A 65 -0.51 -9.36 20.46
C LEU A 65 -0.83 -7.91 20.86
N GLY A 66 -1.76 -7.25 20.17
CA GLY A 66 -2.16 -5.86 20.43
C GLY A 66 -1.33 -4.81 19.70
N ALA A 67 -0.70 -5.17 18.57
CA ALA A 67 -0.06 -4.20 17.69
C ALA A 67 -1.09 -3.20 17.15
N ARG A 68 -0.68 -1.94 16.99
CA ARG A 68 -1.57 -0.84 16.59
C ARG A 68 -1.31 -0.42 15.15
N TYR A 69 -2.38 -0.03 14.47
CA TYR A 69 -2.28 0.69 13.21
C TYR A 69 -1.58 2.04 13.41
N THR A 70 -0.84 2.46 12.40
CA THR A 70 -0.24 3.78 12.28
C THR A 70 -1.01 4.61 11.26
N GLY A 71 -0.69 5.91 11.16
CA GLY A 71 -1.28 6.79 10.15
C GLY A 71 -0.78 6.56 8.71
N TYR A 72 -0.12 5.43 8.45
CA TYR A 72 0.27 4.99 7.11
C TYR A 72 -0.25 3.59 6.79
N SER A 73 -0.88 2.90 7.75
CA SER A 73 -1.31 1.50 7.59
C SER A 73 -2.31 1.36 6.45
N GLU A 74 -3.22 2.32 6.27
CA GLU A 74 -4.23 2.32 5.20
C GLU A 74 -3.57 2.42 3.82
N MET A 75 -2.55 3.27 3.67
CA MET A 75 -1.77 3.37 2.45
C MET A 75 -1.04 2.05 2.18
N TYR A 76 -0.42 1.44 3.20
CA TYR A 76 0.28 0.17 3.04
C TYR A 76 -0.65 -0.98 2.65
N ALA A 77 -1.88 -1.03 3.17
CA ALA A 77 -2.85 -2.05 2.79
C ALA A 77 -3.26 -1.92 1.33
N VAL A 78 -3.47 -0.69 0.87
CA VAL A 78 -3.82 -0.40 -0.53
C VAL A 78 -2.67 -0.75 -1.46
N GLN A 79 -1.42 -0.43 -1.07
CA GLN A 79 -0.25 -0.79 -1.86
C GLN A 79 0.04 -2.29 -1.87
N GLY A 80 -0.17 -2.97 -0.73
CA GLY A 80 0.10 -4.40 -0.57
C GLY A 80 -0.91 -5.29 -1.29
N GLY A 81 -2.12 -4.80 -1.57
CA GLY A 81 -3.09 -5.48 -2.42
C GLY A 81 -3.74 -6.72 -1.80
N ASN A 82 -3.39 -7.08 -0.56
CA ASN A 82 -4.00 -8.21 0.14
C ASN A 82 -5.40 -7.83 0.61
N LYS A 83 -6.42 -8.36 -0.08
CA LYS A 83 -7.83 -8.07 0.18
C LYS A 83 -8.30 -8.51 1.56
N ILE A 84 -7.76 -9.59 2.11
CA ILE A 84 -8.15 -10.08 3.44
C ILE A 84 -7.74 -9.05 4.49
N ILE A 85 -6.50 -8.59 4.44
CA ILE A 85 -6.00 -7.53 5.32
C ILE A 85 -6.78 -6.22 5.10
N PHE A 86 -6.96 -5.82 3.84
CA PHE A 86 -7.70 -4.60 3.49
C PHE A 86 -9.13 -4.61 4.06
N MET A 87 -9.88 -5.69 3.84
CA MET A 87 -11.24 -5.83 4.36
C MET A 87 -11.27 -5.88 5.88
N GLN A 88 -10.33 -6.59 6.51
CA GLN A 88 -10.25 -6.64 7.96
C GLN A 88 -10.03 -5.24 8.56
N MET A 89 -9.16 -4.42 7.95
CA MET A 89 -8.92 -3.04 8.39
C MET A 89 -10.16 -2.16 8.26
N ILE A 90 -10.98 -2.34 7.23
CA ILE A 90 -12.28 -1.66 7.12
C ILE A 90 -13.19 -2.06 8.27
N GLU A 91 -13.27 -3.36 8.59
CA GLU A 91 -14.06 -3.87 9.72
C GLU A 91 -13.58 -3.34 11.08
N ASP A 92 -12.26 -3.13 11.22
CA ASP A 92 -11.66 -2.48 12.40
C ASP A 92 -11.92 -0.97 12.47
N GLY A 93 -12.57 -0.39 11.45
CA GLY A 93 -12.95 1.01 11.40
C GLY A 93 -11.87 1.95 10.83
N ILE A 94 -10.86 1.42 10.12
CA ILE A 94 -9.89 2.25 9.41
C ILE A 94 -10.53 2.88 8.17
N SER A 95 -10.36 4.19 8.02
CA SER A 95 -10.80 4.92 6.83
C SER A 95 -9.76 4.80 5.70
N PHE A 96 -10.24 4.68 4.47
CA PHE A 96 -9.42 4.60 3.25
C PHE A 96 -9.68 5.78 2.31
N ASP A 97 -9.89 6.97 2.86
CA ASP A 97 -10.18 8.19 2.08
C ASP A 97 -9.05 8.53 1.08
N ASN A 98 -9.43 8.91 -0.14
CA ASN A 98 -8.50 9.33 -1.22
C ASN A 98 -7.43 8.29 -1.61
N MET A 99 -7.74 7.00 -1.54
CA MET A 99 -6.79 5.91 -1.82
C MET A 99 -6.92 5.31 -3.24
N ILE A 100 -7.94 5.69 -4.02
CA ILE A 100 -8.21 5.04 -5.31
C ILE A 100 -7.05 5.17 -6.31
N ASN A 101 -6.39 6.33 -6.40
CA ASN A 101 -5.22 6.49 -7.26
C ASN A 101 -4.04 5.65 -6.77
N THR A 102 -3.82 5.55 -5.45
CA THR A 102 -2.81 4.66 -4.88
C THR A 102 -3.08 3.20 -5.24
N ALA A 103 -4.34 2.77 -5.24
CA ALA A 103 -4.71 1.42 -5.67
C ALA A 103 -4.38 1.19 -7.15
N LEU A 104 -4.65 2.17 -8.02
CA LEU A 104 -4.35 2.11 -9.45
C LEU A 104 -2.84 2.09 -9.74
N ASP A 105 -2.07 2.96 -9.09
CA ASP A 105 -0.61 3.06 -9.26
C ASP A 105 0.12 1.78 -8.85
N TYR A 106 -0.46 1.03 -7.90
CA TYR A 106 0.05 -0.28 -7.47
C TYR A 106 -0.65 -1.45 -8.17
N HIS A 107 -1.44 -1.18 -9.22
CA HIS A 107 -2.17 -2.16 -10.03
C HIS A 107 -3.14 -3.06 -9.24
N ASN A 108 -3.59 -2.60 -8.07
CA ASN A 108 -4.55 -3.28 -7.21
C ASN A 108 -5.98 -2.91 -7.65
N TYR A 109 -6.31 -3.23 -8.89
CA TYR A 109 -7.56 -2.81 -9.56
C TYR A 109 -8.83 -3.21 -8.81
N GLU A 110 -8.84 -4.38 -8.15
CA GLU A 110 -10.00 -4.81 -7.39
C GLU A 110 -10.23 -3.97 -6.13
N ILE A 111 -9.16 -3.48 -5.49
CA ILE A 111 -9.27 -2.50 -4.40
C ILE A 111 -9.75 -1.16 -4.98
N ALA A 112 -9.22 -0.73 -6.14
CA ALA A 112 -9.67 0.50 -6.79
C ALA A 112 -11.18 0.48 -7.10
N GLU A 113 -11.68 -0.62 -7.66
CA GLU A 113 -13.10 -0.83 -7.93
C GLU A 113 -13.94 -0.88 -6.64
N TYR A 114 -13.42 -1.50 -5.58
CA TYR A 114 -14.06 -1.46 -4.27
C TYR A 114 -14.18 -0.03 -3.74
N LEU A 115 -13.11 0.76 -3.83
CA LEU A 115 -13.06 2.16 -3.39
C LEU A 115 -14.03 3.04 -4.18
N LYS A 116 -14.11 2.86 -5.50
CA LYS A 116 -15.08 3.51 -6.38
C LYS A 116 -16.51 3.17 -5.99
N SER A 117 -16.82 1.88 -5.85
CA SER A 117 -18.19 1.39 -5.70
C SER A 117 -18.77 1.59 -4.30
N ASN A 118 -17.94 1.48 -3.26
CA ASN A 118 -18.41 1.50 -1.86
C ASN A 118 -18.15 2.84 -1.17
N PHE A 119 -17.09 3.56 -1.56
CA PHE A 119 -16.73 4.85 -0.98
C PHE A 119 -16.92 6.03 -1.95
N GLY A 120 -17.37 5.78 -3.18
CA GLY A 120 -17.65 6.83 -4.16
C GLY A 120 -16.41 7.59 -4.61
N GLN A 121 -15.21 7.02 -4.43
CA GLN A 121 -13.96 7.68 -4.79
C GLN A 121 -13.80 7.78 -6.31
N THR A 122 -13.15 8.85 -6.74
CA THR A 122 -12.85 9.12 -8.16
C THR A 122 -11.36 9.13 -8.38
N PHE A 123 -10.90 8.54 -9.48
CA PHE A 123 -9.51 8.56 -9.90
C PHE A 123 -9.21 9.67 -10.92
N ASP A 124 -7.91 9.85 -11.16
CA ASP A 124 -7.35 10.74 -12.16
C ASP A 124 -7.86 10.39 -13.56
N SER A 125 -8.07 11.39 -14.41
CA SER A 125 -8.53 11.11 -15.77
C SER A 125 -7.47 10.38 -16.60
N ILE A 126 -7.87 9.74 -17.69
CA ILE A 126 -6.93 9.15 -18.67
C ILE A 126 -5.89 10.19 -19.11
N ALA A 127 -6.32 11.44 -19.34
CA ALA A 127 -5.44 12.53 -19.73
C ALA A 127 -4.42 12.89 -18.64
N GLU A 128 -4.82 12.87 -17.36
CA GLU A 128 -3.93 13.11 -16.22
C GLU A 128 -2.92 11.97 -16.03
N SER A 129 -3.38 10.70 -16.08
CA SER A 129 -2.48 9.54 -16.05
C SER A 129 -1.47 9.56 -17.19
N MET A 130 -1.89 9.91 -18.40
CA MET A 130 -0.99 10.09 -19.55
C MET A 130 0.01 11.24 -19.33
N HIS A 131 -0.42 12.36 -18.75
CA HIS A 131 0.45 13.51 -18.47
C HIS A 131 1.61 13.15 -17.53
N PHE A 132 1.35 12.36 -16.49
CA PHE A 132 2.35 11.90 -15.54
C PHE A 132 3.10 10.64 -15.97
N GLY A 133 2.76 10.06 -17.14
CA GLY A 133 3.42 8.87 -17.68
C GLY A 133 2.94 7.55 -17.06
N ASN A 134 1.81 7.55 -16.35
CA ASN A 134 1.17 6.35 -15.79
C ASN A 134 0.41 5.60 -16.88
N TYR A 135 1.13 5.12 -17.90
CA TYR A 135 0.52 4.55 -19.11
C TYR A 135 -0.24 3.25 -18.85
N ASP A 136 0.20 2.43 -17.89
CA ASP A 136 -0.50 1.21 -17.51
C ASP A 136 -1.86 1.52 -16.89
N VAL A 137 -1.92 2.53 -16.01
CA VAL A 137 -3.19 3.03 -15.45
C VAL A 137 -4.06 3.62 -16.56
N ALA A 138 -3.50 4.47 -17.42
CA ALA A 138 -4.25 5.04 -18.54
C ALA A 138 -4.84 3.96 -19.46
N SER A 139 -4.06 2.91 -19.76
CA SER A 139 -4.49 1.76 -20.56
C SER A 139 -5.60 0.98 -19.88
N TYR A 140 -5.48 0.76 -18.56
CA TYR A 140 -6.51 0.12 -17.75
C TYR A 140 -7.82 0.92 -17.77
N LEU A 141 -7.76 2.23 -17.49
CA LEU A 141 -8.93 3.11 -17.49
C LEU A 141 -9.61 3.14 -18.86
N LEU A 142 -8.83 3.27 -19.95
CA LEU A 142 -9.33 3.24 -21.31
C LEU A 142 -10.04 1.92 -21.64
N SER A 143 -9.45 0.80 -21.23
CA SER A 143 -10.01 -0.54 -21.48
C SER A 143 -11.30 -0.81 -20.70
N ASN A 144 -11.51 -0.09 -19.59
CA ASN A 144 -12.73 -0.17 -18.77
C ASN A 144 -13.78 0.90 -19.14
N GLY A 145 -13.60 1.60 -20.26
CA GLY A 145 -14.62 2.50 -20.82
C GLY A 145 -14.68 3.89 -20.18
N GLU A 146 -13.63 4.30 -19.49
CA GLU A 146 -13.54 5.65 -18.93
C GLU A 146 -13.44 6.72 -20.04
N ASP A 147 -13.97 7.92 -19.77
CA ASP A 147 -14.09 8.97 -20.78
C ASP A 147 -12.73 9.55 -21.18
N ILE A 148 -12.26 9.16 -22.38
CA ILE A 148 -11.04 9.68 -23.00
C ILE A 148 -11.08 11.19 -23.26
N ASN A 149 -12.26 11.80 -23.33
CA ASN A 149 -12.42 13.24 -23.56
C ASN A 149 -12.39 14.06 -22.25
N LYS A 150 -12.28 13.41 -21.08
CA LYS A 150 -12.18 14.11 -19.80
C LYS A 150 -10.88 14.92 -19.74
N ILE A 151 -11.02 16.23 -19.90
CA ILE A 151 -9.89 17.17 -19.96
C ILE A 151 -9.20 17.24 -18.59
N TYR A 152 -7.87 17.08 -18.60
CA TYR A 152 -7.01 17.45 -17.48
C TYR A 152 -6.50 18.88 -17.68
N ILE A 153 -6.91 19.81 -16.80
CA ILE A 153 -6.46 21.21 -16.84
C ILE A 153 -5.36 21.39 -15.81
N LEU A 154 -4.10 21.37 -16.27
CA LEU A 154 -2.95 21.73 -15.44
C LEU A 154 -2.92 23.27 -15.30
N PHE A 155 -3.44 23.80 -14.19
CA PHE A 155 -3.27 25.22 -13.86
C PHE A 155 -1.80 25.50 -13.52
N ILE A 156 -1.03 25.89 -14.53
CA ILE A 156 0.31 26.44 -14.33
C ILE A 156 0.14 27.87 -13.78
N PHE A 157 0.12 28.03 -12.46
CA PHE A 157 0.36 29.33 -11.83
C PHE A 157 1.84 29.71 -12.04
N ILE A 158 2.19 30.17 -13.23
CA ILE A 158 3.36 31.05 -13.36
C ILE A 158 2.96 32.34 -12.66
N PHE A 159 3.46 32.52 -11.44
CA PHE A 159 3.51 33.83 -10.81
C PHE A 159 4.25 34.75 -11.78
N ILE A 160 3.49 35.50 -12.56
CA ILE A 160 4.00 36.67 -13.28
C ILE A 160 4.24 37.73 -12.19
N ILE A 161 5.32 37.55 -11.41
CA ILE A 161 5.95 38.65 -10.69
C ILE A 161 6.72 39.42 -11.76
N PHE A 162 6.01 40.29 -12.49
CA PHE A 162 6.68 41.41 -13.15
C PHE A 162 6.81 42.53 -12.12
N LEU A 163 8.08 42.88 -11.92
CA LEU A 163 8.67 43.94 -11.10
C LEU A 163 7.98 45.30 -11.28
#